data_AF-A0A6I7PYM1-F1
#
_entry.id   AF-A0A6I7PYM1-F1
#
_cell.length_a   1.000
_cell.length_b   1.000
_cell.length_c   1.000
_cell.angle_alpha   90.00
_cell.angle_beta   90.00
_cell.angle_gamma   90.00
#
_symmetry.space_group_name_H-M   'P 1'
#
loop_
_entity.id
_entity.type
_entity.pdbx_description
1 polymer ?
#
loop_
_entity_poly.entity_id
_entity_poly.type
_entity_poly.pdbx_seq_one_letter_code
_entity_poly.pdbx_strand_id
1 'polypeptide(L)'
;MSPDRSDLHDIQIILGNPWWPPGPGWWLLAAALASLLWLAWRYRTNWRLYLPLPVLTLGDWRWEAGRALQRLHREAERGAVKPAAAALSELLRRIAMARHGRPACAGLHGQAWLDWLARHDPAGFDWRARGRLLIAAPYAPPLPAAATTAARRELQQLLEATRPWITS
;
A
#
# COMPACT_ATOMS: atom_id res chain seq x y z
N MET A 1 -54.24 -66.48 19.14
CA MET A 1 -53.45 -65.66 18.20
C MET A 1 -53.50 -64.21 18.64
N SER A 2 -52.43 -63.76 19.30
CA SER A 2 -52.11 -62.36 19.47
C SER A 2 -50.66 -62.24 19.00
N PRO A 3 -50.32 -61.38 18.03
CA PRO A 3 -48.95 -61.22 17.60
C PRO A 3 -48.16 -60.68 18.78
N ASP A 4 -47.26 -61.51 19.30
CA ASP A 4 -46.29 -61.12 20.30
C ASP A 4 -45.36 -60.06 19.69
N ARG A 5 -45.06 -59.02 20.45
CA ARG A 5 -44.41 -57.79 19.97
C ARG A 5 -42.92 -58.01 19.78
N SER A 6 -42.58 -58.87 18.83
CA SER A 6 -41.24 -59.11 18.30
C SER A 6 -40.81 -57.97 17.38
N ASP A 7 -40.82 -56.72 17.85
CA ASP A 7 -40.33 -55.60 17.05
C ASP A 7 -39.96 -54.38 17.90
N LEU A 8 -39.16 -54.63 18.94
CA LEU A 8 -38.26 -53.60 19.47
C LEU A 8 -36.83 -54.01 19.15
N HIS A 9 -36.58 -54.32 17.87
CA HIS A 9 -35.24 -54.14 17.33
C HIS A 9 -34.98 -52.64 17.23
N ASP A 10 -34.10 -52.19 18.12
CA ASP A 10 -32.97 -51.37 17.72
C ASP A 10 -33.32 -50.00 17.13
N ILE A 11 -33.85 -49.11 17.98
CA ILE A 11 -33.51 -47.69 17.81
C ILE A 11 -32.11 -47.53 18.39
N GLN A 12 -31.11 -47.99 17.64
CA GLN A 12 -29.78 -47.40 17.73
C GLN A 12 -29.95 -45.98 17.25
N ILE A 13 -30.20 -45.08 18.20
CA ILE A 13 -29.90 -43.67 17.99
C ILE A 13 -28.39 -43.68 17.78
N ILE A 14 -27.96 -43.78 16.52
CA ILE A 14 -26.63 -43.36 16.13
C ILE A 14 -26.65 -41.87 16.41
N LEU A 15 -26.35 -41.51 17.67
CA LEU A 15 -25.74 -40.25 18.02
C LEU A 15 -24.48 -40.23 17.17
N GLY A 16 -24.65 -39.75 15.93
CA GLY A 16 -23.58 -39.50 15.01
C GLY A 16 -22.65 -38.56 15.75
N ASN A 17 -21.57 -39.16 16.24
CA ASN A 17 -20.53 -38.51 17.00
C ASN A 17 -20.23 -37.13 16.37
N PRO A 18 -20.36 -35.99 17.09
CA PRO A 18 -20.18 -34.66 16.52
C PRO A 18 -18.75 -34.36 16.04
N TRP A 19 -17.83 -35.33 16.17
CA TRP A 19 -16.40 -35.08 16.16
C TRP A 19 -15.57 -36.04 15.28
N TRP A 20 -16.14 -36.54 14.17
CA TRP A 20 -15.36 -37.26 13.16
C TRP A 20 -14.67 -36.28 12.19
N PRO A 21 -13.45 -36.62 11.70
CA PRO A 21 -12.61 -35.70 10.96
C PRO A 21 -13.37 -35.27 9.72
N PRO A 22 -13.28 -33.98 9.35
CA PRO A 22 -13.94 -33.52 8.16
C PRO A 22 -13.38 -34.38 7.01
N GLY A 23 -14.27 -35.13 6.32
CA GLY A 23 -13.89 -36.21 5.41
C GLY A 23 -12.81 -35.78 4.40
N PRO A 24 -12.10 -36.71 3.73
CA PRO A 24 -10.91 -36.43 2.91
C PRO A 24 -11.07 -35.30 1.87
N GLY A 25 -12.30 -34.91 1.50
CA GLY A 25 -12.59 -33.72 0.70
C GLY A 25 -12.24 -32.37 1.34
N TRP A 26 -12.14 -32.26 2.66
CA TRP A 26 -11.74 -31.01 3.33
C TRP A 26 -10.24 -30.75 3.23
N TRP A 27 -9.42 -31.80 3.18
CA TRP A 27 -8.00 -31.64 2.91
C TRP A 27 -7.77 -31.10 1.50
N LEU A 28 -8.59 -31.50 0.52
CA LEU A 28 -8.57 -30.90 -0.82
C LEU A 28 -8.99 -29.43 -0.79
N LEU A 29 -10.00 -29.08 0.01
CA LEU A 29 -10.46 -27.70 0.21
C LEU A 29 -9.41 -26.82 0.92
N ALA A 30 -8.77 -27.35 1.98
CA ALA A 30 -7.71 -26.69 2.71
C ALA A 30 -6.44 -26.56 1.85
N ALA A 31 -6.08 -27.59 1.08
CA ALA A 31 -4.97 -27.55 0.13
C ALA A 31 -5.25 -26.57 -1.02
N ALA A 32 -6.48 -26.52 -1.53
CA ALA A 32 -6.89 -25.55 -2.53
C ALA A 32 -6.80 -24.12 -1.96
N LEU A 33 -7.25 -23.89 -0.74
CA LEU A 33 -7.18 -22.58 -0.07
C LEU A 33 -5.73 -22.17 0.21
N ALA A 34 -4.91 -23.09 0.72
CA ALA A 34 -3.49 -22.87 0.97
C ALA A 34 -2.71 -22.61 -0.33
N SER A 35 -3.02 -23.35 -1.39
CA SER A 35 -2.47 -23.11 -2.73
C SER A 35 -2.89 -21.75 -3.26
N LEU A 36 -4.17 -21.37 -3.11
CA LEU A 36 -4.66 -20.04 -3.50
C LEU A 36 -3.94 -18.94 -2.72
N LEU A 37 -3.75 -19.11 -1.41
CA LEU A 37 -3.03 -18.17 -0.55
C LEU A 37 -1.55 -18.08 -0.92
N TRP A 38 -0.92 -19.22 -1.22
CA TRP A 38 0.48 -19.28 -1.64
C TRP A 38 0.68 -18.65 -3.01
N LEU A 39 -0.19 -18.96 -3.98
CA LEU A 39 -0.22 -18.31 -5.29
C LEU A 39 -0.51 -16.82 -5.12
N ALA A 40 -1.47 -16.44 -4.30
CA ALA A 40 -1.78 -15.04 -4.02
C ALA A 40 -0.60 -14.33 -3.36
N TRP A 41 0.18 -14.97 -2.49
CA TRP A 41 1.36 -14.38 -1.85
C TRP A 41 2.54 -14.26 -2.83
N ARG A 42 2.78 -15.32 -3.62
CA ARG A 42 3.82 -15.39 -4.65
C ARG A 42 3.53 -14.41 -5.79
N TYR A 43 2.27 -14.32 -6.20
CA TYR A 43 1.80 -13.32 -7.16
C TYR A 43 1.67 -11.94 -6.52
N ARG A 44 1.28 -11.73 -5.25
CA ARG A 44 1.28 -10.41 -4.58
C ARG A 44 2.66 -9.75 -4.58
N THR A 45 3.72 -10.54 -4.54
CA THR A 45 5.10 -10.05 -4.64
C THR A 45 5.42 -9.59 -6.07
N ASN A 46 4.87 -10.26 -7.09
CA ASN A 46 5.09 -9.97 -8.50
C ASN A 46 4.00 -9.06 -9.13
N TRP A 47 2.85 -8.90 -8.48
CA TRP A 47 1.62 -8.24 -8.95
C TRP A 47 1.35 -6.94 -8.19
N ARG A 48 2.41 -6.23 -7.77
CA ARG A 48 2.32 -4.81 -7.38
C ARG A 48 1.96 -3.88 -8.56
N LEU A 49 1.60 -4.40 -9.73
CA LEU A 49 1.47 -3.61 -10.96
C LEU A 49 0.11 -3.60 -11.68
N TYR A 50 -0.85 -4.52 -11.46
CA TYR A 50 -2.05 -4.56 -12.32
C TYR A 50 -3.32 -5.17 -11.71
N LEU A 51 -3.71 -4.82 -10.47
CA LEU A 51 -5.09 -5.11 -10.02
C LEU A 51 -5.72 -3.88 -9.35
N PRO A 52 -6.66 -3.19 -10.03
CA PRO A 52 -7.48 -2.17 -9.40
C PRO A 52 -8.55 -2.90 -8.56
N LEU A 53 -8.23 -3.20 -7.31
CA LEU A 53 -9.20 -3.59 -6.29
C LEU A 53 -9.45 -2.35 -5.40
N PRO A 54 -10.52 -1.56 -5.69
CA PRO A 54 -10.72 -0.25 -5.08
C PRO A 54 -11.26 -0.29 -3.64
N VAL A 55 -11.62 -1.47 -3.09
CA VAL A 55 -12.38 -1.55 -1.83
C VAL A 55 -11.53 -1.88 -0.61
N LEU A 56 -10.45 -2.66 -0.74
CA LEU A 56 -9.60 -3.08 0.40
C LEU A 56 -8.32 -2.24 0.55
N THR A 57 -7.98 -1.44 -0.46
CA THR A 57 -6.69 -0.74 -0.52
C THR A 57 -6.72 0.63 0.14
N LEU A 58 -7.90 1.23 0.37
CA LEU A 58 -8.02 2.61 0.86
C LEU A 58 -7.42 2.83 2.26
N GLY A 59 -7.55 1.85 3.15
CA GLY A 59 -6.91 1.88 4.47
C GLY A 59 -5.41 1.62 4.40
N ASP A 60 -5.01 0.60 3.63
CA ASP A 60 -3.62 0.16 3.52
C ASP A 60 -2.72 1.21 2.85
N TRP A 61 -3.16 1.87 1.78
CA TRP A 61 -2.30 2.83 1.07
C TRP A 61 -2.02 4.08 1.89
N ARG A 62 -3.00 4.59 2.66
CA ARG A 62 -2.82 5.75 3.54
C ARG A 62 -1.85 5.43 4.67
N TRP A 63 -1.99 4.23 5.25
CA TRP A 63 -1.09 3.73 6.29
C TRP A 63 0.32 3.47 5.76
N GLU A 64 0.45 2.86 4.58
CA GLU A 64 1.74 2.65 3.91
C GLU A 64 2.40 3.98 3.53
N ALA A 65 1.63 4.94 2.99
CA ALA A 65 2.12 6.27 2.66
C ALA A 65 2.57 7.04 3.90
N GLY A 66 1.80 6.98 4.99
CA GLY A 66 2.17 7.59 6.27
C GLY A 66 3.47 6.98 6.84
N ARG A 67 3.59 5.64 6.82
CA ARG A 67 4.84 4.97 7.22
C ARG A 67 6.01 5.32 6.33
N ALA A 68 5.80 5.43 5.02
CA ALA A 68 6.84 5.86 4.08
C ALA A 68 7.29 7.29 4.40
N LEU A 69 6.36 8.23 4.61
CA LEU A 69 6.67 9.61 4.97
C LEU A 69 7.48 9.69 6.28
N GLN A 70 7.09 8.93 7.31
CA GLN A 70 7.84 8.87 8.57
C GLN A 70 9.27 8.32 8.39
N ARG A 71 9.46 7.32 7.53
CA ARG A 71 10.80 6.81 7.20
C ARG A 71 11.64 7.87 6.52
N LEU A 72 11.07 8.58 5.54
CA LEU A 72 11.75 9.68 4.84
C LEU A 72 12.13 10.82 5.76
N HIS A 73 11.28 11.14 6.75
CA HIS A 73 11.59 12.12 7.78
C HIS A 73 12.86 11.73 8.57
N ARG A 74 12.94 10.47 9.02
CA ARG A 74 14.13 9.96 9.74
C ARG A 74 15.38 9.92 8.85
N GLU A 75 15.24 9.59 7.57
CA GLU A 75 16.35 9.59 6.62
C GLU A 75 16.86 11.01 6.35
N ALA A 76 15.95 11.98 6.22
CA ALA A 76 16.29 13.39 6.12
C ALA A 76 17.08 13.86 7.36
N GLU A 77 16.68 13.44 8.57
CA GLU A 77 17.37 13.70 9.85
C GLU A 77 18.74 12.99 10.00
N ARG A 78 18.96 11.92 9.25
CA ARG A 78 20.27 11.23 9.18
C ARG A 78 21.21 11.83 8.13
N GLY A 79 20.73 12.78 7.33
CA GLY A 79 21.54 13.51 6.34
C GLY A 79 21.42 12.95 4.94
N ALA A 80 20.53 11.98 4.72
CA ALA A 80 20.29 11.35 3.44
C ALA A 80 19.30 12.18 2.59
N VAL A 81 19.62 13.45 2.33
CA VAL A 81 18.70 14.43 1.69
C VAL A 81 18.30 14.00 0.28
N LYS A 82 19.27 13.57 -0.54
CA LYS A 82 19.01 13.12 -1.92
C LYS A 82 18.11 11.90 -2.04
N PRO A 83 18.43 10.75 -1.39
CA PRO A 83 17.58 9.58 -1.49
C PRO A 83 16.19 9.85 -0.90
N ALA A 84 16.11 10.62 0.19
CA ALA A 84 14.83 11.00 0.77
C ALA A 84 13.99 11.88 -0.18
N ALA A 85 14.61 12.85 -0.87
CA ALA A 85 13.92 13.68 -1.85
C ALA A 85 13.44 12.89 -3.08
N ALA A 86 14.25 11.97 -3.60
CA ALA A 86 13.87 11.11 -4.70
C ALA A 86 12.71 10.17 -4.31
N ALA A 87 12.79 9.57 -3.13
CA ALA A 87 11.74 8.70 -2.61
C ALA A 87 10.46 9.47 -2.25
N LEU A 88 10.55 10.74 -1.84
CA LEU A 88 9.39 11.62 -1.66
C LEU A 88 8.69 11.91 -2.99
N SER A 89 9.45 12.20 -4.06
CA SER A 89 8.93 12.43 -5.41
C SER A 89 8.19 11.19 -5.94
N GLU A 90 8.76 10.01 -5.71
CA GLU A 90 8.14 8.73 -6.03
C GLU A 90 6.87 8.46 -5.19
N LEU A 91 6.90 8.77 -3.89
CA LEU A 91 5.73 8.62 -3.02
C LEU A 91 4.56 9.49 -3.48
N LEU A 92 4.81 10.77 -3.79
CA LEU A 92 3.79 11.67 -4.31
C LEU A 92 3.22 11.18 -5.66
N ARG A 93 4.06 10.65 -6.55
CA ARG A 93 3.57 10.01 -7.80
C ARG A 93 2.67 8.82 -7.53
N ARG A 94 2.99 7.98 -6.56
CA ARG A 94 2.14 6.85 -6.16
C ARG A 94 0.81 7.31 -5.60
N ILE A 95 0.81 8.33 -4.73
CA ILE A 95 -0.42 8.93 -4.19
C ILE A 95 -1.27 9.51 -5.32
N ALA A 96 -0.66 10.24 -6.26
CA ALA A 96 -1.34 10.81 -7.41
C ALA A 96 -1.96 9.73 -8.32
N MET A 97 -1.21 8.67 -8.63
CA MET A 97 -1.72 7.53 -9.40
C MET A 97 -2.84 6.79 -8.67
N ALA A 98 -2.76 6.67 -7.34
CA ALA A 98 -3.81 6.05 -6.53
C ALA A 98 -5.09 6.90 -6.49
N ARG A 99 -4.98 8.23 -6.45
CA ARG A 99 -6.10 9.16 -6.31
C ARG A 99 -6.76 9.55 -7.63
N HIS A 100 -5.97 9.75 -8.70
CA HIS A 100 -6.45 10.25 -10.00
C HIS A 100 -6.25 9.26 -11.15
N GLY A 101 -5.73 8.07 -10.86
CA GLY A 101 -5.50 7.03 -11.85
C GLY A 101 -4.20 7.20 -12.63
N ARG A 102 -3.75 6.09 -13.24
CA ARG A 102 -2.53 6.01 -14.05
C ARG A 102 -2.47 6.97 -15.26
N PRO A 103 -3.54 7.23 -16.03
CA PRO A 103 -3.44 8.08 -17.22
C PRO A 103 -3.21 9.56 -16.89
N ALA A 104 -3.62 10.02 -15.70
CA ALA A 104 -3.41 11.40 -15.28
C ALA A 104 -1.94 11.72 -14.97
N CYS A 105 -1.15 10.72 -14.56
CA CYS A 105 0.24 10.92 -14.14
C CYS A 105 1.30 10.48 -15.16
N ALA A 106 0.97 9.57 -16.09
CA ALA A 106 1.96 8.91 -16.95
C ALA A 106 2.79 9.87 -17.83
N GLY A 107 2.28 11.07 -18.14
CA GLY A 107 2.99 12.09 -18.92
C GLY A 107 3.50 13.30 -18.12
N LEU A 108 3.31 13.34 -16.80
CA LEU A 108 3.63 14.53 -16.00
C LEU A 108 5.07 14.49 -15.50
N HIS A 109 5.91 15.37 -16.05
CA HIS A 109 7.34 15.44 -15.75
C HIS A 109 7.76 16.89 -15.47
N GLY A 110 8.82 17.07 -14.69
CA GLY A 110 9.40 18.40 -14.45
C GLY A 110 8.38 19.40 -13.90
N GLN A 111 8.28 20.57 -14.55
CA GLN A 111 7.38 21.64 -14.11
C GLN A 111 5.89 21.27 -14.23
N ALA A 112 5.50 20.51 -15.25
CA ALA A 112 4.12 20.07 -15.43
C ALA A 112 3.64 19.18 -14.25
N TRP A 113 4.56 18.44 -13.64
CA TRP A 113 4.29 17.68 -12.41
C TRP A 113 4.04 18.59 -11.20
N LEU A 114 4.86 19.63 -11.01
CA LEU A 114 4.66 20.61 -9.93
C LEU A 114 3.39 21.43 -10.13
N ASP A 115 3.06 21.79 -11.36
CA ASP A 115 1.81 22.45 -11.73
C ASP A 115 0.59 21.60 -11.40
N TRP A 116 0.71 20.29 -11.59
CA TRP A 116 -0.37 19.36 -11.27
C TRP A 116 -0.53 19.21 -9.75
N LEU A 117 0.59 19.07 -9.02
CA LEU A 117 0.60 19.06 -7.55
C LEU A 117 -0.05 20.31 -6.98
N ALA A 118 0.37 21.50 -7.44
CA ALA A 118 -0.20 22.77 -6.99
C ALA A 118 -1.71 22.90 -7.23
N ARG A 119 -2.22 22.29 -8.32
CA ARG A 119 -3.66 22.29 -8.64
C ARG A 119 -4.48 21.32 -7.78
N HIS A 120 -3.86 20.26 -7.29
CA HIS A 120 -4.53 19.19 -6.53
C HIS A 120 -4.14 19.20 -5.04
N ASP A 121 -3.38 20.19 -4.61
CA ASP A 121 -2.91 20.30 -3.24
C ASP A 121 -4.02 20.81 -2.31
N PRO A 122 -4.45 20.02 -1.31
CA PRO A 122 -5.42 20.47 -0.33
C PRO A 122 -4.94 21.64 0.54
N ALA A 123 -3.62 21.84 0.67
CA ALA A 123 -3.04 22.86 1.54
C ALA A 123 -2.61 24.15 0.82
N GLY A 124 -2.64 24.19 -0.52
CA GLY A 124 -2.24 25.36 -1.30
C GLY A 124 -0.74 25.71 -1.19
N PHE A 125 0.13 24.73 -0.95
CA PHE A 125 1.57 24.91 -0.90
C PHE A 125 2.13 25.26 -2.29
N ASP A 126 3.12 26.15 -2.34
CA ASP A 126 3.76 26.56 -3.60
C ASP A 126 4.76 25.51 -4.10
N TRP A 127 4.23 24.43 -4.66
CA TRP A 127 5.01 23.34 -5.26
C TRP A 127 5.87 23.80 -6.44
N ARG A 128 5.49 24.87 -7.15
CA ARG A 128 6.26 25.39 -8.31
C ARG A 128 7.58 25.99 -7.87
N ALA A 129 7.54 26.83 -6.84
CA ALA A 129 8.72 27.50 -6.33
C ALA A 129 9.60 26.55 -5.51
N ARG A 130 8.98 25.72 -4.65
CA ARG A 130 9.69 24.93 -3.63
C ARG A 130 9.88 23.46 -3.98
N GLY A 131 9.17 22.94 -4.99
CA GLY A 131 9.24 21.54 -5.41
C GLY A 131 10.38 21.22 -6.39
N ARG A 132 11.22 22.19 -6.76
CA ARG A 132 12.38 21.97 -7.66
C ARG A 132 13.30 20.86 -7.16
N LEU A 133 13.45 20.73 -5.85
CA LEU A 133 14.26 19.69 -5.21
C LEU A 133 13.75 18.26 -5.54
N LEU A 134 12.44 18.07 -5.75
CA LEU A 134 11.83 16.77 -6.11
C LEU A 134 12.12 16.34 -7.54
N ILE A 135 12.30 17.30 -8.45
CA ILE A 135 12.64 17.07 -9.86
C ILE A 135 14.15 16.88 -10.01
N ALA A 136 14.93 17.70 -9.30
CA ALA A 136 16.37 17.71 -9.41
C ALA A 136 17.02 16.54 -8.64
N ALA A 137 16.39 16.01 -7.59
CA ALA A 137 16.96 14.98 -6.72
C ALA A 137 17.56 13.75 -7.43
N PRO A 138 16.95 13.15 -8.48
CA PRO A 138 17.51 12.00 -9.17
C PRO A 138 18.77 12.34 -9.99
N TYR A 139 18.91 13.59 -10.44
CA TYR A 139 19.96 14.03 -11.37
C TYR A 139 20.98 15.00 -10.73
N ALA A 140 20.79 15.38 -9.46
CA ALA A 140 21.66 16.35 -8.82
C ALA A 140 23.03 15.75 -8.46
N PRO A 141 24.16 16.45 -8.72
CA PRO A 141 25.49 16.07 -8.26
C PRO A 141 25.62 16.17 -6.73
N PRO A 142 26.56 15.46 -6.07
CA PRO A 142 26.74 15.52 -4.61
C PRO A 142 26.89 16.97 -4.15
N LEU A 143 26.02 17.43 -3.27
CA LEU A 143 26.06 18.81 -2.79
C LEU A 143 27.17 18.98 -1.76
N PRO A 144 27.87 20.13 -1.75
CA PRO A 144 28.80 20.47 -0.69
C PRO A 144 28.07 20.61 0.66
N ALA A 145 28.75 20.30 1.77
CA ALA A 145 28.14 20.17 3.10
C ALA A 145 27.32 21.41 3.54
N ALA A 146 27.76 22.62 3.17
CA ALA A 146 27.02 23.86 3.47
C ALA A 146 25.67 23.95 2.73
N ALA A 147 25.59 23.46 1.49
CA ALA A 147 24.36 23.42 0.71
C ALA A 147 23.42 22.28 1.18
N THR A 148 23.96 21.24 1.84
CA THR A 148 23.19 20.14 2.42
C THR A 148 22.24 20.62 3.53
N THR A 149 22.64 21.60 4.35
CA THR A 149 21.79 22.13 5.42
C THR A 149 20.59 22.90 4.87
N ALA A 150 20.79 23.70 3.82
CA ALA A 150 19.70 24.40 3.13
C ALA A 150 18.75 23.40 2.44
N ALA A 151 19.32 22.45 1.70
CA ALA A 151 18.56 21.38 1.03
C ALA A 151 17.76 20.51 2.02
N ARG A 152 18.29 20.26 3.22
CA ARG A 152 17.57 19.57 4.30
C ARG A 152 16.33 20.35 4.75
N ARG A 153 16.45 21.67 4.96
CA ARG A 153 15.30 22.50 5.38
C ARG A 153 14.21 22.51 4.31
N GLU A 154 14.60 22.64 3.05
CA GLU A 154 13.66 22.55 1.92
C GLU A 154 12.96 21.19 1.88
N LEU A 155 13.71 20.09 2.05
CA LEU A 155 13.13 18.76 2.12
C LEU A 155 12.15 18.60 3.29
N GLN A 156 12.46 19.15 4.47
CA GLN A 156 11.56 19.12 5.62
C GLN A 156 10.25 19.87 5.33
N GLN A 157 10.32 21.03 4.66
CA GLN A 157 9.12 21.76 4.25
C GLN A 157 8.26 20.95 3.26
N LEU A 158 8.90 20.23 2.32
CA LEU A 158 8.21 19.36 1.38
C LEU A 158 7.56 18.15 2.07
N LEU A 159 8.22 17.57 3.07
CA LEU A 159 7.67 16.48 3.87
C LEU A 159 6.42 16.93 4.65
N GLU A 160 6.46 18.10 5.28
CA GLU A 160 5.29 18.68 5.97
C GLU A 160 4.17 19.02 4.98
N ALA A 161 4.50 19.58 3.81
CA ALA A 161 3.51 19.84 2.76
C ALA A 161 2.86 18.57 2.20
N THR A 162 3.55 17.42 2.28
CA THR A 162 3.00 16.12 1.84
C THR A 162 2.08 15.48 2.88
N ARG A 163 2.20 15.85 4.16
CA ARG A 163 1.36 15.33 5.24
C ARG A 163 -0.16 15.49 5.00
N PRO A 164 -0.68 16.67 4.58
CA PRO A 164 -2.11 16.83 4.32
C PRO A 164 -2.64 15.90 3.22
N TRP A 165 -1.82 15.53 2.23
CA TRP A 165 -2.21 14.60 1.16
C TRP A 165 -2.56 13.20 1.65
N ILE A 166 -2.01 12.78 2.78
CA ILE A 166 -2.25 11.47 3.39
C ILE A 166 -3.46 11.52 4.34
N THR A 167 -3.71 12.69 4.94
CA THR A 167 -4.81 12.88 5.90
C THR A 167 -6.12 13.37 5.27
N SER A 168 -6.10 13.93 4.06
CA SER A 168 -7.31 14.29 3.29
C SER A 168 -7.82 13.12 2.45
#